data_AF-A0A845DI75-F1
#
_entry.id   AF-A0A845DI75-F1
#
_cell.length_a   1.000
_cell.length_b   1.000
_cell.length_c   1.000
_cell.angle_alpha   90.00
_cell.angle_beta   90.00
_cell.angle_gamma   90.00
#
_symmetry.space_group_name_H-M   'P 1'
#
loop_
_entity.id
_entity.type
_entity.pdbx_description
1 polymer ?
#
loop_
_entity_poly.entity_id
_entity_poly.type
_entity_poly.pdbx_seq_one_letter_code
_entity_poly.pdbx_strand_id
1 'polypeptide(L)'
;MKMFLGTFLKILAVVVWVQFLAILFYDPAQEGVGFQIWSVLDPLMVIAILVTIWVAFRMKTEIDSSGEENLTRDYLETNIALYGGVALLAALLWNWIGSRWSYPLVSFQWLWILIDLTLPLLLFSAGRRLIRSYEL
;
A
#
# COMPACT_ATOMS: atom_id res chain seq x y z
N MET A 1 -8.43 -2.66 -18.35
CA MET A 1 -8.61 -2.74 -16.87
C MET A 1 -7.29 -2.73 -16.11
N LYS A 2 -6.36 -3.67 -16.37
CA LYS A 2 -5.03 -3.72 -15.70
C LYS A 2 -4.24 -2.41 -15.77
N MET A 3 -4.20 -1.76 -16.93
CA MET A 3 -3.51 -0.47 -17.13
C MET A 3 -4.10 0.67 -16.28
N PHE A 4 -5.43 0.80 -16.25
CA PHE A 4 -6.11 1.79 -15.41
C PHE A 4 -5.80 1.58 -13.93
N LEU A 5 -5.91 0.33 -13.49
CA LEU A 5 -5.67 -0.08 -12.12
C LEU A 5 -4.21 0.16 -11.69
N GLY A 6 -3.25 -0.21 -12.54
CA GLY A 6 -1.83 0.05 -12.27
C GLY A 6 -1.48 1.55 -12.25
N THR A 7 -2.14 2.34 -13.10
CA THR A 7 -1.98 3.81 -13.11
C THR A 7 -2.55 4.42 -11.84
N PHE A 8 -3.75 3.98 -11.43
CA PHE A 8 -4.38 4.40 -10.17
C PHE A 8 -3.48 4.12 -8.96
N LEU A 9 -2.93 2.91 -8.85
CA LEU A 9 -2.02 2.56 -7.74
C LEU A 9 -0.78 3.44 -7.70
N LYS A 10 -0.17 3.73 -8.86
CA LYS A 10 1.00 4.62 -8.95
C LYS A 10 0.65 6.06 -8.54
N ILE A 11 -0.47 6.59 -9.02
CA ILE A 11 -0.91 7.95 -8.67
C ILE A 11 -1.19 8.03 -7.17
N LEU A 12 -1.93 7.07 -6.61
CA LEU A 12 -2.24 7.05 -5.19
C LEU A 12 -0.96 6.95 -4.34
N ALA A 13 0.01 6.12 -4.75
CA ALA A 13 1.31 6.04 -4.08
C ALA A 13 1.99 7.41 -4.02
N VAL A 14 2.06 8.12 -5.15
CA VAL A 14 2.67 9.46 -5.21
C VAL A 14 1.90 10.45 -4.33
N VAL A 15 0.56 10.43 -4.38
CA VAL A 15 -0.28 11.32 -3.56
C VAL A 15 -0.04 11.09 -2.07
N VAL A 16 -0.05 9.85 -1.61
CA VAL A 16 0.19 9.50 -0.20
C VAL A 16 1.59 9.93 0.22
N TRP A 17 2.60 9.70 -0.63
CA TRP A 17 3.98 10.03 -0.29
C TRP A 17 4.24 11.53 -0.25
N VAL A 18 3.66 12.28 -1.20
CA VAL A 18 3.69 13.76 -1.19
C VAL A 18 2.97 14.28 0.05
N GLN A 19 1.81 13.74 0.40
CA GLN A 19 1.05 14.14 1.57
C GLN A 19 1.83 13.89 2.88
N PHE A 20 2.45 12.71 3.01
CA PHE A 20 3.27 12.35 4.15
C PHE A 20 4.45 13.32 4.37
N LEU A 21 5.04 13.86 3.29
CA LEU A 21 6.08 14.87 3.39
C LEU A 21 5.49 16.28 3.59
N ALA A 22 4.40 16.61 2.90
CA ALA A 22 3.78 17.93 2.92
C ALA A 22 3.25 18.31 4.30
N ILE A 23 2.71 17.35 5.05
CA ILE A 23 2.17 17.58 6.40
C ILE A 23 3.20 18.20 7.35
N LEU A 24 4.49 17.91 7.16
CA LEU A 24 5.59 18.49 7.94
C LEU A 24 5.73 20.01 7.74
N PHE A 25 5.21 20.55 6.64
CA PHE A 25 5.33 21.96 6.29
C PHE A 25 4.06 22.77 6.62
N TYR A 26 2.87 22.21 6.40
CA TYR A 26 1.62 22.95 6.56
C TYR A 26 0.86 22.60 7.85
N ASP A 27 1.17 21.47 8.50
CA ASP A 27 0.59 21.10 9.80
C ASP A 27 1.65 20.51 10.75
N PRO A 28 2.74 21.26 11.04
CA PRO A 28 3.85 20.77 11.85
C PRO A 28 3.47 20.52 13.31
N ALA A 29 2.45 21.23 13.82
CA ALA A 29 1.93 21.09 15.18
C ALA A 29 0.78 20.06 15.28
N GLN A 30 0.38 19.43 14.16
CA GLN A 30 -0.71 18.45 14.09
C GLN A 30 -2.04 18.99 14.64
N GLU A 31 -2.36 20.25 14.32
CA GLU A 31 -3.53 20.98 14.81
C GLU A 31 -4.85 20.54 14.15
N GLY A 32 -4.79 19.61 13.19
CA GLY A 32 -5.95 18.83 12.74
C GLY A 32 -6.24 18.90 11.24
N VAL A 33 -5.56 19.77 10.49
CA VAL A 33 -5.72 19.84 9.03
C VAL A 33 -5.20 18.56 8.36
N GLY A 34 -4.07 18.04 8.83
CA GLY A 34 -3.53 16.76 8.38
C GLY A 34 -4.48 15.59 8.63
N PHE A 35 -5.16 15.57 9.79
CA PHE A 35 -6.13 14.53 10.12
C PHE A 35 -7.29 14.45 9.12
N GLN A 36 -7.80 15.59 8.65
CA GLN A 36 -8.87 15.63 7.66
C GLN A 36 -8.46 14.98 6.33
N ILE A 37 -7.22 15.22 5.89
CA ILE A 37 -6.72 14.62 4.65
C ILE A 37 -6.53 13.10 4.81
N TRP A 38 -5.95 12.65 5.93
CA TRP A 38 -5.80 11.23 6.23
C TRP A 38 -7.15 10.50 6.35
N SER A 39 -8.20 11.17 6.84
CA SER A 39 -9.54 10.59 6.89
C SER A 39 -10.10 10.17 5.52
N VAL A 40 -9.62 10.80 4.44
CA VAL A 40 -9.95 10.45 3.05
C VAL A 40 -8.95 9.46 2.46
N LEU A 41 -7.66 9.60 2.78
CA LEU A 41 -6.61 8.74 2.24
C LEU A 41 -6.63 7.33 2.85
N ASP A 42 -6.88 7.16 4.14
CA ASP A 42 -6.85 5.83 4.79
C ASP A 42 -7.80 4.82 4.12
N PRO A 43 -9.08 5.14 3.85
CA PRO A 43 -9.96 4.24 3.10
C PRO A 43 -9.43 3.89 1.71
N LEU A 44 -8.86 4.86 1.00
CA LEU A 44 -8.31 4.64 -0.34
C LEU A 44 -7.08 3.73 -0.29
N MET A 45 -6.23 3.90 0.73
CA MET A 45 -5.08 3.03 1.00
C MET A 45 -5.51 1.59 1.31
N VAL A 46 -6.57 1.41 2.11
CA VAL A 46 -7.16 0.08 2.38
C VAL A 46 -7.64 -0.58 1.07
N ILE A 47 -8.35 0.16 0.21
CA ILE A 47 -8.83 -0.39 -1.07
C ILE A 47 -7.65 -0.75 -1.98
N ALA A 48 -6.65 0.14 -2.07
CA ALA A 48 -5.49 -0.05 -2.93
C ALA A 48 -4.63 -1.24 -2.50
N ILE A 49 -4.47 -1.47 -1.20
CA ILE A 49 -3.70 -2.61 -0.71
C ILE A 49 -4.46 -3.93 -0.91
N LEU A 50 -5.79 -3.95 -0.73
CA LEU A 50 -6.61 -5.13 -1.04
C LEU A 50 -6.49 -5.53 -2.51
N VAL A 51 -6.55 -4.53 -3.40
CA VAL A 51 -6.29 -4.72 -4.83
C VAL A 51 -4.89 -5.29 -5.07
N THR A 52 -3.87 -4.74 -4.42
CA THR A 52 -2.47 -5.18 -4.58
C THR A 52 -2.31 -6.63 -4.14
N ILE A 53 -2.87 -7.00 -2.98
CA ILE A 53 -2.88 -8.38 -2.46
C ILE A 53 -3.59 -9.32 -3.44
N TRP A 54 -4.76 -8.94 -3.94
CA TRP A 54 -5.51 -9.77 -4.89
C TRP A 54 -4.71 -10.02 -6.18
N VAL A 55 -4.07 -8.99 -6.72
CA VAL A 55 -3.21 -9.14 -7.90
C VAL A 55 -2.00 -10.02 -7.59
N ALA A 56 -1.30 -9.77 -6.49
CA ALA A 56 -0.13 -10.55 -6.09
C ALA A 56 -0.49 -12.03 -5.88
N PHE A 57 -1.67 -12.31 -5.33
CA PHE A 57 -2.18 -13.68 -5.17
C PHE A 57 -2.37 -14.36 -6.53
N ARG A 58 -2.99 -13.68 -7.51
CA ARG A 58 -3.16 -14.21 -8.87
C ARG A 58 -1.83 -14.49 -9.55
N MET A 59 -0.89 -13.55 -9.46
CA MET A 59 0.45 -13.74 -10.04
C MET A 59 1.20 -14.89 -9.36
N LYS A 60 1.04 -15.05 -8.04
CA LYS A 60 1.67 -16.16 -7.31
C LYS A 60 1.14 -17.50 -7.80
N THR A 61 -0.17 -17.62 -8.00
CA THR A 61 -0.76 -18.87 -8.51
C THR A 61 -0.29 -19.23 -9.92
N GLU A 62 -0.03 -18.23 -10.77
CA GLU A 62 0.52 -18.45 -12.12
C GLU A 62 1.98 -18.93 -12.03
N ILE A 63 2.81 -18.26 -11.23
CA ILE A 63 4.22 -18.58 -10.96
C ILE A 63 4.38 -19.99 -10.37
N ASP A 64 3.56 -20.35 -9.38
CA ASP A 64 3.60 -21.67 -8.75
C ASP A 64 3.21 -22.80 -9.74
N SER A 65 2.49 -22.47 -10.83
CA SER A 65 2.07 -23.43 -11.86
C SER A 65 3.03 -23.56 -13.05
N SER A 66 3.91 -22.57 -13.25
CA SER A 66 4.91 -22.57 -14.33
C SER A 66 6.20 -23.27 -13.88
N GLY A 67 6.54 -24.40 -14.49
CA GLY A 67 7.61 -25.30 -14.03
C GLY A 67 9.06 -24.96 -14.41
N GLU A 68 9.46 -23.70 -14.63
CA GLU A 68 10.81 -23.38 -15.17
C GLU A 68 11.63 -22.26 -14.48
N GLU A 69 12.96 -22.39 -14.64
CA GLU A 69 14.14 -21.86 -13.91
C GLU A 69 14.39 -20.35 -13.81
N ASN A 70 13.51 -19.45 -14.30
CA ASN A 70 13.70 -17.99 -14.11
C ASN A 70 12.89 -17.39 -12.94
N LEU A 71 12.36 -18.26 -12.08
CA LEU A 71 11.39 -17.92 -11.05
C LEU A 71 11.92 -17.09 -9.88
N THR A 72 13.21 -17.09 -9.53
CA THR A 72 13.62 -16.59 -8.20
C THR A 72 13.27 -15.12 -7.98
N ARG A 73 13.47 -14.27 -8.99
CA ARG A 73 13.15 -12.84 -8.90
C ARG A 73 11.65 -12.59 -8.87
N ASP A 74 10.91 -13.14 -9.84
CA ASP A 74 9.45 -12.95 -9.93
C ASP A 74 8.72 -13.58 -8.75
N TYR A 75 9.20 -14.73 -8.26
CA TYR A 75 8.74 -15.37 -7.03
C TYR A 75 8.96 -14.45 -5.83
N LEU A 76 10.17 -13.93 -5.65
CA LEU A 76 10.49 -13.06 -4.50
C LEU A 76 9.71 -11.74 -4.54
N GLU A 77 9.63 -11.08 -5.70
CA GLU A 77 8.83 -9.87 -5.89
C GLU A 77 7.34 -10.12 -5.59
N THR A 78 6.79 -11.26 -6.02
CA THR A 78 5.39 -11.61 -5.77
C THR A 78 5.11 -11.93 -4.31
N ASN A 79 6.00 -12.67 -3.65
CA ASN A 79 5.85 -13.02 -2.24
C ASN A 79 5.98 -11.78 -1.35
N ILE A 80 6.91 -10.87 -1.65
CA ILE A 80 6.99 -9.57 -0.96
C ILE A 80 5.70 -8.79 -1.16
N ALA A 81 5.18 -8.71 -2.39
CA ALA A 81 3.96 -7.97 -2.65
C ALA A 81 2.74 -8.57 -1.92
N LEU A 82 2.65 -9.90 -1.88
CA LEU A 82 1.56 -10.62 -1.23
C LEU A 82 1.64 -10.54 0.30
N TYR A 83 2.72 -11.06 0.88
CA TYR A 83 2.86 -11.13 2.34
C TYR A 83 3.15 -9.78 2.96
N GLY A 84 3.96 -8.94 2.30
CA GLY A 84 4.15 -7.54 2.70
C GLY A 84 2.85 -6.76 2.63
N GLY A 85 2.04 -6.97 1.58
CA GLY A 85 0.70 -6.40 1.48
C GLY A 85 -0.22 -6.83 2.62
N VAL A 86 -0.28 -8.13 2.93
CA VAL A 86 -1.09 -8.65 4.04
C VAL A 86 -0.63 -8.07 5.39
N ALA A 87 0.68 -8.01 5.63
CA ALA A 87 1.24 -7.45 6.86
C ALA A 87 0.92 -5.95 7.01
N LEU A 88 1.07 -5.17 5.93
CA LEU A 88 0.74 -3.75 5.93
C LEU A 88 -0.76 -3.50 6.03
N LEU A 89 -1.61 -4.35 5.47
CA LEU A 89 -3.06 -4.25 5.62
C LEU A 89 -3.45 -4.50 7.08
N ALA A 90 -2.87 -5.53 7.71
CA ALA A 90 -3.09 -5.81 9.12
C ALA A 90 -2.63 -4.64 10.00
N ALA A 91 -1.45 -4.08 9.73
CA ALA A 91 -0.93 -2.90 10.43
C ALA A 91 -1.86 -1.68 10.26
N LEU A 92 -2.28 -1.40 9.02
CA LEU A 92 -3.18 -0.29 8.70
C LEU A 92 -4.52 -0.45 9.41
N LEU A 93 -5.17 -1.62 9.32
CA LEU A 93 -6.44 -1.87 10.00
C LEU A 93 -6.30 -1.82 11.52
N TRP A 94 -5.22 -2.38 12.08
CA TRP A 94 -4.95 -2.32 13.51
C TRP A 94 -4.84 -0.89 14.00
N ASN A 95 -4.03 -0.06 13.33
CA ASN A 95 -3.80 1.32 13.74
C ASN A 95 -5.04 2.20 13.47
N TRP A 96 -5.71 1.99 12.34
CA TRP A 96 -6.87 2.76 11.92
C TRP A 96 -8.11 2.46 12.75
N ILE A 97 -8.45 1.18 12.98
CA ILE A 97 -9.58 0.79 13.83
C ILE A 97 -9.24 1.04 15.30
N GLY A 98 -8.02 0.70 15.72
CA GLY A 98 -7.55 0.93 17.09
C GLY A 98 -7.63 2.39 17.51
N SER A 99 -7.27 3.33 16.63
CA SER A 99 -7.38 4.77 16.88
C SER A 99 -8.82 5.28 17.02
N ARG A 100 -9.80 4.56 16.46
CA ARG A 100 -11.22 4.96 16.43
C ARG A 100 -12.06 4.31 17.53
N TRP A 101 -11.69 3.11 17.98
CA TRP A 101 -12.52 2.28 18.86
C TRP A 101 -11.96 2.18 20.28
N SER A 102 -10.64 2.31 20.44
CA SER A 102 -9.97 2.28 21.72
C SER A 102 -9.38 3.66 21.97
N TYR A 103 -9.39 4.12 23.22
CA TYR A 103 -8.74 5.38 23.63
C TYR A 103 -7.38 5.60 22.91
N PRO A 104 -6.98 6.85 22.63
CA PRO A 104 -5.80 7.22 21.80
C PRO A 104 -4.49 6.47 22.08
N LEU A 105 -4.37 5.82 23.24
CA LEU A 105 -3.28 4.96 23.70
C LEU A 105 -2.95 3.76 22.77
N VAL A 106 -3.86 3.32 21.90
CA VAL A 106 -3.61 2.18 20.98
C VAL A 106 -3.08 2.62 19.60
N SER A 107 -3.16 3.92 19.28
CA SER A 107 -2.64 4.46 18.02
C SER A 107 -1.13 4.68 18.13
N PHE A 108 -0.35 3.80 17.53
CA PHE A 108 1.10 3.90 17.53
C PHE A 108 1.58 4.84 16.42
N GLN A 109 2.07 6.03 16.78
CA GLN A 109 2.58 7.01 15.81
C GLN A 109 3.70 6.45 14.93
N TRP A 110 4.60 5.65 15.51
CA TRP A 110 5.69 5.02 14.75
C TRP A 110 5.17 4.03 13.70
N LEU A 111 4.02 3.38 13.96
CA LEU A 111 3.41 2.44 13.04
C LEU A 111 2.76 3.18 11.86
N TRP A 112 2.17 4.36 12.09
CA TRP A 112 1.70 5.24 11.01
C TRP A 112 2.85 5.65 10.09
N ILE A 113 3.96 6.11 10.66
CA ILE A 113 5.16 6.46 9.88
C ILE A 113 5.64 5.28 9.03
N LEU A 114 5.64 4.06 9.60
CA LEU A 114 6.03 2.86 8.86
C LEU A 114 5.07 2.59 7.69
N ILE A 115 3.76 2.67 7.93
CA ILE A 115 2.74 2.47 6.89
C ILE A 115 2.89 3.52 5.79
N ASP A 116 2.95 4.80 6.15
CA ASP A 116 2.99 5.93 5.21
C ASP A 116 4.28 5.94 4.38
N LEU A 117 5.36 5.38 4.90
CA LEU A 117 6.62 5.22 4.18
C LEU A 117 6.60 4.00 3.24
N THR A 118 6.12 2.86 3.72
CA THR A 118 6.29 1.56 3.03
C THR A 118 5.15 1.25 2.06
N LEU A 119 3.93 1.67 2.37
CA LEU A 119 2.76 1.39 1.56
C LEU A 119 2.86 2.04 0.17
N PRO A 120 3.27 3.32 0.01
CA PRO A 120 3.50 3.90 -1.31
C PRO A 120 4.49 3.13 -2.17
N LEU A 121 5.57 2.61 -1.58
CA LEU A 121 6.57 1.82 -2.30
C LEU A 121 5.97 0.51 -2.84
N LEU A 122 5.16 -0.16 -2.01
CA LEU A 122 4.43 -1.36 -2.41
C LEU A 122 3.42 -1.06 -3.51
N LEU A 123 2.59 -0.01 -3.36
CA LEU A 123 1.58 0.37 -4.35
C LEU A 123 2.22 0.77 -5.69
N PHE A 124 3.31 1.53 -5.66
CA PHE A 124 3.99 1.98 -6.86
C PHE A 124 4.62 0.82 -7.64
N SER A 125 5.29 -0.11 -6.94
CA SER A 125 5.88 -1.31 -7.54
C SER A 125 4.82 -2.24 -8.12
N ALA A 126 3.73 -2.49 -7.37
CA ALA A 126 2.58 -3.28 -7.83
C ALA A 126 1.92 -2.65 -9.08
N GLY A 127 1.72 -1.33 -9.06
CA GLY A 127 1.15 -0.59 -10.18
C GLY A 127 2.03 -0.66 -11.44
N ARG A 128 3.36 -0.53 -11.29
CA ARG A 128 4.31 -0.69 -12.40
C ARG A 128 4.25 -2.10 -12.99
N ARG A 129 4.16 -3.13 -12.15
CA ARG A 129 4.11 -4.53 -12.58
C ARG A 129 2.83 -4.85 -13.33
N LEU A 130 1.69 -4.36 -12.85
CA LEU A 130 0.39 -4.49 -13.52
C LEU A 130 0.38 -3.91 -14.92
N ILE A 131 1.00 -2.73 -15.11
CA ILE A 131 1.09 -2.10 -16.43
C ILE A 131 1.98 -2.92 -17.36
N ARG A 132 3.15 -3.38 -16.89
CA ARG A 132 4.06 -4.20 -17.71
C ARG A 132 3.45 -5.53 -18.18
N SER A 133 2.58 -6.13 -17.37
CA SER A 133 1.85 -7.35 -17.77
C SER A 133 0.86 -7.17 -18.93
N TYR A 134 0.73 -5.95 -19.47
CA TYR A 134 -0.07 -5.63 -20.65
C TYR A 134 0.76 -5.45 -21.93
N GLU A 135 2.07 -5.22 -21.81
CA GLU A 135 2.98 -4.99 -22.94
C GLU A 135 3.55 -6.29 -23.54
N LEU A 136 3.24 -7.43 -22.91
CA LEU A 136 3.56 -8.80 -23.34
C LEU A 136 2.27 -9.51 -23.72
#